data_AF-A0A0N4XR86-F1
#
_entry.id   AF-A0A0N4XR86-F1
#
_cell.length_a   1.000
_cell.length_b   1.000
_cell.length_c   1.000
_cell.angle_alpha   90.00
_cell.angle_beta   90.00
_cell.angle_gamma   90.00
#
_symmetry.space_group_name_H-M   'P 1'
#
loop_
_entity.id
_entity.type
_entity.pdbx_description
1 polymer ?
#
loop_
_entity_poly.entity_id
_entity_poly.type
_entity_poly.pdbx_seq_one_letter_code
_entity_poly.pdbx_strand_id
1 'polypeptide(L)'
;MKTAARYSVLCITLLLLAWLFYLEFDQTTSEYDEAPSILDEDAYHEEIPILENRATGCSMHTCFDYKKCSSDLKVYVYPDVEGLQPSEVYRKILTAIRESRYFVSDPSQACLFVVSVDTIDRDRISENFVRDVDHYLSGLPSDTWNNGMNHIIFNLYHGTYPDYSDHNLGFSTAKAMIARASPSLQNFRFGFDLSFPLFHKEHPLRSSLVRDVSLRTTNQYLVSFKGKRYVYGIGSETRDSLHHLHNGETVAMVTTCRHNNDWK
;
A
#
# COMPACT_ATOMS: atom_id res chain seq x y z
N MET A 1 4.82 -39.01 55.49
CA MET A 1 4.08 -39.81 54.48
C MET A 1 5.04 -40.84 53.91
N LYS A 2 4.66 -42.14 53.92
CA LYS A 2 5.47 -43.22 53.34
C LYS A 2 5.73 -42.93 51.86
N THR A 3 6.91 -43.23 51.35
CA THR A 3 7.39 -42.90 49.99
C THR A 3 6.40 -43.28 48.88
N ALA A 4 5.67 -44.38 49.04
CA ALA A 4 4.60 -44.80 48.13
C ALA A 4 3.47 -43.77 48.00
N ALA A 5 3.06 -43.12 49.10
CA ALA A 5 1.98 -42.13 49.09
C ALA A 5 2.37 -40.85 48.33
N ARG A 6 3.67 -40.51 48.25
CA ARG A 6 4.14 -39.35 47.49
C ARG A 6 4.09 -39.60 45.99
N TYR A 7 4.45 -40.81 45.56
CA TYR A 7 4.35 -41.20 44.15
C TYR A 7 2.89 -41.34 43.69
N SER A 8 1.99 -41.81 44.56
CA SER A 8 0.56 -41.85 44.24
C SER A 8 -0.01 -40.45 44.02
N VAL A 9 0.34 -39.47 44.86
CA VAL A 9 -0.11 -38.07 44.67
C VAL A 9 0.45 -37.48 43.37
N LEU A 10 1.73 -37.73 43.07
CA LEU A 10 2.36 -37.24 41.83
C LEU A 10 1.66 -37.81 40.58
N CYS A 11 1.39 -39.11 40.55
CA CYS A 11 0.68 -39.73 39.42
C CYS A 11 -0.73 -39.17 39.25
N ILE A 12 -1.47 -38.96 40.34
CA ILE A 12 -2.82 -38.37 40.28
C ILE A 12 -2.75 -36.94 39.75
N THR A 13 -1.77 -36.13 40.18
CA THR A 13 -1.61 -34.75 39.68
C THR A 13 -1.24 -34.71 38.20
N LEU A 14 -0.41 -35.63 37.72
CA LEU A 14 -0.04 -35.71 36.31
C LEU A 14 -1.22 -36.16 35.43
N LEU A 15 -2.03 -37.09 35.91
CA LEU A 15 -3.25 -37.52 35.21
C LEU A 15 -4.29 -36.40 35.16
N LEU A 16 -4.43 -35.61 36.22
CA LEU A 16 -5.30 -34.43 36.24
C LEU A 16 -4.83 -33.36 35.25
N LEU A 17 -3.52 -33.09 35.19
CA LEU A 17 -2.96 -32.13 34.22
C LEU A 17 -3.13 -32.61 32.78
N ALA A 18 -2.91 -33.90 32.50
CA ALA A 18 -3.14 -34.49 31.19
C ALA A 18 -4.63 -34.43 30.79
N TRP A 19 -5.54 -34.66 31.74
CA TRP A 19 -6.97 -34.55 31.52
C TRP A 19 -7.40 -33.11 31.21
N LEU A 20 -6.87 -32.12 31.95
CA LEU A 20 -7.15 -30.70 31.69
C LEU A 20 -6.63 -30.28 30.31
N PHE A 21 -5.44 -30.73 29.93
CA PHE A 21 -4.88 -30.46 28.61
C PHE A 21 -5.70 -31.11 27.47
N TYR A 22 -6.24 -32.31 27.72
CA TYR A 22 -7.12 -32.99 26.76
C TYR A 22 -8.45 -32.24 26.57
N LEU A 23 -9.05 -31.72 27.66
CA LEU A 23 -10.28 -30.93 27.59
C LEU A 23 -10.09 -29.61 26.83
N GLU A 24 -8.94 -28.96 26.98
CA GLU A 24 -8.61 -27.72 26.27
C GLU A 24 -8.33 -27.98 24.77
N PHE A 25 -7.76 -29.14 24.45
CA PHE A 25 -7.56 -29.57 23.06
C PHE A 25 -8.87 -29.89 22.34
N ASP A 26 -9.81 -30.58 23.00
CA ASP A 26 -11.11 -30.99 22.41
C ASP A 26 -12.00 -29.78 22.06
N GLN A 27 -11.94 -28.70 22.87
CA GLN A 27 -12.61 -27.43 22.54
C GLN A 27 -12.02 -26.75 21.30
N THR A 28 -10.72 -26.93 21.04
CA THR A 28 -10.06 -26.27 19.90
C THR A 28 -10.34 -27.00 18.59
N THR A 29 -10.57 -28.31 18.61
CA THR A 29 -10.86 -29.11 17.40
C THR A 29 -12.29 -28.94 16.88
N SER A 30 -13.25 -28.60 17.75
CA SER A 30 -14.66 -28.44 17.32
C SER A 30 -14.93 -27.18 16.47
N GLU A 31 -14.02 -26.20 16.44
CA GLU A 31 -14.25 -24.92 15.75
C GLU A 31 -13.63 -24.84 14.34
N TYR A 32 -12.82 -25.83 13.92
CA TYR A 32 -12.05 -25.78 12.66
C TYR A 32 -12.49 -26.74 11.55
N ASP A 33 -13.51 -27.59 11.77
CA ASP A 33 -13.84 -28.70 10.84
C ASP A 33 -14.94 -28.41 9.79
N GLU A 34 -15.37 -27.17 9.58
CA GLU A 34 -16.24 -26.82 8.43
C GLU A 34 -15.71 -25.63 7.62
N ALA A 35 -14.66 -25.90 6.82
CA ALA A 35 -14.34 -25.08 5.66
C ALA A 35 -14.98 -25.72 4.41
N PRO A 36 -15.86 -25.03 3.67
CA PRO A 36 -16.45 -25.59 2.45
C PRO A 36 -15.39 -25.78 1.37
N SER A 37 -15.40 -26.95 0.72
CA SER A 37 -14.61 -27.25 -0.47
C SER A 37 -15.11 -26.42 -1.66
N ILE A 38 -14.49 -25.29 -1.94
CA ILE A 38 -14.78 -24.46 -3.12
C ILE A 38 -13.92 -24.95 -4.28
N LEU A 39 -14.35 -26.04 -4.91
CA LEU A 39 -14.00 -26.41 -6.29
C LEU A 39 -15.25 -27.01 -6.93
N ASP A 40 -16.30 -26.21 -7.07
CA ASP A 40 -17.33 -26.46 -8.07
C ASP A 40 -17.04 -25.59 -9.29
N GLU A 41 -16.79 -26.32 -10.37
CA GLU A 41 -16.34 -25.88 -11.68
C GLU A 41 -17.54 -25.45 -12.51
N ASP A 42 -18.26 -24.40 -12.09
CA ASP A 42 -19.27 -23.75 -12.92
C ASP A 42 -19.32 -22.24 -12.63
N ALA A 43 -18.63 -21.52 -13.52
CA ALA A 43 -18.56 -20.08 -13.57
C ALA A 43 -19.96 -19.46 -13.84
N TYR A 44 -20.62 -19.02 -12.78
CA TYR A 44 -21.53 -17.88 -12.89
C TYR A 44 -20.67 -16.61 -12.81
N HIS A 45 -20.65 -15.86 -13.91
CA HIS A 45 -20.25 -14.46 -13.91
C HIS A 45 -21.20 -13.69 -12.95
N GLU A 46 -20.87 -13.67 -11.67
CA GLU A 46 -21.28 -12.54 -10.84
C GLU A 46 -20.53 -11.34 -11.37
N GLU A 47 -21.23 -10.50 -12.14
CA GLU A 47 -20.84 -9.11 -12.30
C GLU A 47 -20.53 -8.59 -10.90
N ILE A 48 -19.25 -8.30 -10.61
CA ILE A 48 -18.88 -7.56 -9.40
C ILE A 48 -19.82 -6.36 -9.38
N PRO A 49 -20.69 -6.21 -8.37
CA PRO A 49 -21.58 -5.06 -8.33
C PRO A 49 -20.65 -3.86 -8.32
N ILE A 50 -20.64 -3.11 -9.44
CA ILE A 50 -20.07 -1.79 -9.47
C ILE A 50 -20.77 -1.13 -8.28
N LEU A 51 -19.98 -0.76 -7.27
CA LEU A 51 -20.49 -0.14 -6.05
C LEU A 51 -21.03 1.24 -6.45
N GLU A 52 -22.18 1.26 -7.11
CA GLU A 52 -22.77 2.40 -7.81
C GLU A 52 -23.46 3.36 -6.84
N ASN A 53 -23.19 3.22 -5.53
CA ASN A 53 -23.78 4.01 -4.47
C ASN A 53 -22.76 4.52 -3.42
N ARG A 54 -21.58 4.97 -3.88
CA ARG A 54 -20.74 5.93 -3.11
C ARG A 54 -20.59 7.28 -3.82
N ALA A 55 -21.66 7.76 -4.45
CA ALA A 55 -21.71 9.06 -5.11
C ALA A 55 -21.84 10.26 -4.13
N THR A 56 -21.05 10.28 -3.06
CA THR A 56 -20.76 11.49 -2.25
C THR A 56 -19.25 11.73 -2.10
N GLY A 57 -18.42 11.00 -2.87
CA GLY A 57 -16.97 11.17 -2.93
C GLY A 57 -16.48 11.80 -4.24
N CYS A 58 -15.22 12.26 -4.22
CA CYS A 58 -14.54 12.72 -5.43
C CYS A 58 -14.39 11.61 -6.48
N SER A 59 -14.62 11.96 -7.74
CA SER A 59 -14.36 11.15 -8.91
C SER A 59 -13.70 11.99 -10.01
N MET A 60 -13.31 11.36 -11.10
CA MET A 60 -12.78 12.09 -12.26
C MET A 60 -13.78 13.10 -12.83
N HIS A 61 -15.09 12.92 -12.65
CA HIS A 61 -16.09 13.87 -13.15
C HIS A 61 -16.32 15.05 -12.21
N THR A 62 -16.11 14.88 -10.90
CA THR A 62 -16.47 15.88 -9.88
C THR A 62 -15.28 16.65 -9.31
N CYS A 63 -14.09 16.03 -9.31
CA CYS A 63 -12.90 16.54 -8.64
C CYS A 63 -11.67 16.66 -9.54
N PHE A 64 -11.84 16.49 -10.85
CA PHE A 64 -10.80 16.67 -11.86
C PHE A 64 -11.27 17.62 -12.96
N ASP A 65 -10.45 18.61 -13.28
CA ASP A 65 -10.67 19.54 -14.39
C ASP A 65 -9.92 19.07 -15.64
N TYR A 66 -10.67 18.44 -16.54
CA TYR A 66 -10.18 17.98 -17.83
C TYR A 66 -9.75 19.11 -18.78
N LYS A 67 -10.25 20.34 -18.60
CA LYS A 67 -9.90 21.45 -19.51
C LYS A 67 -8.42 21.80 -19.43
N LYS A 68 -7.85 21.75 -18.21
CA LYS A 68 -6.41 21.91 -17.97
C LYS A 68 -5.57 20.78 -18.58
N CYS A 69 -6.17 19.62 -18.82
CA CYS A 69 -5.51 18.39 -19.22
C CYS A 69 -5.86 17.95 -20.65
N SER A 70 -6.24 18.89 -21.51
CA SER A 70 -6.69 18.64 -22.89
C SER A 70 -5.56 18.41 -23.90
N SER A 71 -4.31 18.62 -23.50
CA SER A 71 -3.12 18.53 -24.35
C SER A 71 -2.04 17.64 -23.71
N ASP A 72 -0.75 17.88 -24.02
CA ASP A 72 0.36 17.14 -23.42
C ASP A 72 0.34 17.19 -21.89
N LEU A 73 0.73 16.07 -21.27
CA LEU A 73 0.84 15.98 -19.82
C LEU A 73 1.91 16.95 -19.31
N LYS A 74 1.48 17.92 -18.51
CA LYS A 74 2.34 18.88 -17.83
C LYS A 74 2.11 18.82 -16.33
N VAL A 75 3.19 18.69 -15.56
CA VAL A 75 3.15 18.49 -14.12
C VAL A 75 3.94 19.60 -13.44
N TYR A 76 3.30 20.31 -12.53
CA TYR A 76 3.95 21.27 -11.65
C TYR A 76 4.23 20.62 -10.30
N VAL A 77 5.41 20.88 -9.76
CA VAL A 77 5.80 20.46 -8.41
C VAL A 77 5.99 21.72 -7.58
N TYR A 78 5.31 21.81 -6.44
CA TYR A 78 5.45 22.95 -5.55
C TYR A 78 6.90 23.13 -5.08
N PRO A 79 7.34 24.36 -4.79
CA PRO A 79 8.64 24.63 -4.18
C PRO A 79 8.77 23.92 -2.84
N ASP A 80 9.99 23.56 -2.46
CA ASP A 80 10.25 22.90 -1.18
C ASP A 80 9.91 23.85 -0.02
N VAL A 81 9.33 23.32 1.05
CA VAL A 81 8.94 24.10 2.23
C VAL A 81 10.17 24.32 3.11
N GLU A 82 10.45 25.58 3.44
CA GLU A 82 11.59 25.92 4.29
C GLU A 82 11.46 25.25 5.67
N GLY A 83 12.54 24.64 6.14
CA GLY A 83 12.58 23.92 7.42
C GLY A 83 11.94 22.52 7.41
N LEU A 84 11.30 22.09 6.32
CA LEU A 84 10.72 20.75 6.20
C LEU A 84 11.45 19.95 5.12
N GLN A 85 12.40 19.11 5.53
CA GLN A 85 13.15 18.25 4.63
C GLN A 85 12.34 16.97 4.32
N PRO A 86 12.05 16.66 3.04
CA PRO A 86 11.35 15.43 2.68
C PRO A 86 12.24 14.19 2.89
N SER A 87 11.60 13.04 3.13
CA SER A 87 12.28 11.76 3.21
C SER A 87 13.02 11.42 1.92
N GLU A 88 14.00 10.51 1.98
CA GLU A 88 14.78 10.14 0.80
C GLU A 88 13.90 9.61 -0.35
N VAL A 89 12.88 8.82 -0.02
CA VAL A 89 11.94 8.27 -1.02
C VAL A 89 11.14 9.40 -1.66
N TYR A 90 10.55 10.30 -0.87
CA TYR A 90 9.75 11.38 -1.43
C TYR A 90 10.58 12.36 -2.23
N ARG A 91 11.78 12.72 -1.75
CA ARG A 91 12.74 13.53 -2.50
C ARG A 91 13.04 12.91 -3.86
N LYS A 92 13.25 11.59 -3.95
CA LYS A 92 13.45 10.89 -5.23
C LYS A 92 12.23 10.98 -6.14
N ILE A 93 11.01 10.87 -5.61
CA ILE A 93 9.77 11.06 -6.39
C ILE A 93 9.72 12.48 -6.97
N LEU A 94 9.92 13.50 -6.13
CA LEU A 94 9.92 14.91 -6.57
C LEU A 94 11.01 15.18 -7.61
N THR A 95 12.23 14.68 -7.40
CA THR A 95 13.34 14.80 -8.35
C THR A 95 13.03 14.11 -9.68
N ALA A 96 12.47 12.89 -9.65
CA ALA A 96 12.12 12.16 -10.86
C ALA A 96 11.10 12.93 -11.71
N ILE A 97 10.12 13.58 -11.06
CA ILE A 97 9.14 14.41 -11.76
C ILE A 97 9.81 15.67 -12.31
N ARG A 98 10.55 16.42 -11.47
CA ARG A 98 11.23 17.68 -11.86
C ARG A 98 12.22 17.49 -13.02
N GLU A 99 12.90 16.34 -13.09
CA GLU A 99 13.84 16.01 -14.17
C GLU A 99 13.17 15.36 -15.40
N SER A 100 11.86 15.15 -15.37
CA SER A 100 11.12 14.56 -16.50
C SER A 100 10.77 15.60 -17.56
N ARG A 101 10.49 15.13 -18.78
CA ARG A 101 9.95 15.96 -19.88
C ARG A 101 8.57 16.56 -19.60
N TYR A 102 7.88 16.09 -18.56
CA TYR A 102 6.53 16.54 -18.20
C TYR A 102 6.57 17.74 -17.24
N PHE A 103 7.71 18.01 -16.61
CA PHE A 103 7.82 19.10 -15.64
C PHE A 103 7.66 20.47 -16.31
N VAL A 104 6.91 21.34 -15.64
CA VAL A 104 6.83 22.77 -15.97
C VAL A 104 7.06 23.60 -14.71
N SER A 105 7.78 24.71 -14.86
CA SER A 105 8.06 25.64 -13.75
C SER A 105 6.92 26.64 -13.49
N ASP A 106 6.08 26.88 -14.48
CA ASP A 106 4.94 27.79 -14.39
C ASP A 106 3.65 26.99 -14.09
N PRO A 107 3.00 27.19 -12.92
CA PRO A 107 1.79 26.46 -12.55
C PRO A 107 0.61 26.71 -13.51
N SER A 108 0.59 27.83 -14.24
CA SER A 108 -0.47 28.13 -15.20
C SER A 108 -0.45 27.20 -16.43
N GLN A 109 0.70 26.58 -16.71
CA GLN A 109 0.89 25.65 -17.81
C GLN A 109 0.61 24.20 -17.42
N ALA A 110 0.44 23.92 -16.12
CA ALA A 110 0.33 22.56 -15.60
C ALA A 110 -1.11 22.04 -15.64
N CYS A 111 -1.21 20.75 -15.95
CA CYS A 111 -2.43 19.97 -15.85
C CYS A 111 -2.53 19.32 -14.47
N LEU A 112 -1.43 18.76 -13.95
CA LEU A 112 -1.35 18.09 -12.66
C LEU A 112 -0.41 18.82 -11.70
N PHE A 113 -0.68 18.67 -10.41
CA PHE A 113 0.06 19.34 -9.35
C PHE A 113 0.50 18.36 -8.29
N VAL A 114 1.76 18.46 -7.84
CA VAL A 114 2.32 17.62 -6.77
C VAL A 114 2.87 18.50 -5.66
N VAL A 115 2.35 18.32 -4.45
CA VAL A 115 2.79 19.06 -3.27
C VAL A 115 4.20 18.65 -2.86
N SER A 116 5.01 19.57 -2.34
CA SER A 116 6.36 19.26 -1.84
C SER A 116 6.38 18.72 -0.41
N VAL A 117 5.25 18.82 0.30
CA VAL A 117 5.08 18.29 1.66
C VAL A 117 5.07 16.77 1.61
N ASP A 118 6.00 16.15 2.36
CA ASP A 118 6.08 14.70 2.43
C ASP A 118 4.89 14.12 3.20
N THR A 119 4.12 13.30 2.51
CA THR A 119 2.92 12.65 3.03
C THR A 119 2.97 11.13 2.88
N ILE A 120 4.11 10.58 2.42
CA ILE A 120 4.21 9.16 2.07
C ILE A 120 4.07 8.25 3.28
N ASP A 121 4.38 8.75 4.47
CA ASP A 121 4.40 7.98 5.70
C ASP A 121 3.45 8.57 6.72
N ARG A 122 2.37 7.84 7.00
CA ARG A 122 1.34 8.22 7.98
C ARG A 122 1.46 7.41 9.27
N ASP A 123 2.60 6.75 9.50
CA ASP A 123 2.91 6.14 10.78
C ASP A 123 3.45 7.17 11.78
N ARG A 124 2.73 7.42 12.87
CA ARG A 124 3.08 8.44 13.87
C ARG A 124 4.41 8.19 14.59
N ILE A 125 4.91 6.94 14.59
CA ILE A 125 6.20 6.59 15.19
C ILE A 125 7.36 6.68 14.19
N SER A 126 7.07 6.89 12.91
CA SER A 126 8.10 7.04 11.88
C SER A 126 8.82 8.38 12.01
N GLU A 127 10.14 8.38 11.77
CA GLU A 127 10.95 9.59 11.67
C GLU A 127 10.54 10.46 10.47
N ASN A 128 9.92 9.86 9.45
CA ASN A 128 9.44 10.56 8.26
C ASN A 128 8.02 11.13 8.43
N PHE A 129 7.39 10.95 9.59
CA PHE A 129 6.02 11.41 9.84
C PHE A 129 5.95 12.93 9.92
N VAL A 130 5.37 13.55 8.90
CA VAL A 130 5.10 14.99 8.91
C VAL A 130 3.83 15.29 9.71
N ARG A 131 3.99 16.08 10.77
CA ARG A 131 2.89 16.61 11.59
C ARG A 131 2.26 17.82 10.91
N ASP A 132 1.00 18.12 11.26
CA ASP A 132 0.29 19.34 10.85
C ASP A 132 0.30 19.60 9.34
N VAL A 133 0.11 18.55 8.53
CA VAL A 133 0.06 18.64 7.07
C VAL A 133 -0.95 19.70 6.59
N ASP A 134 -2.10 19.82 7.25
CA ASP A 134 -3.11 20.85 6.94
C ASP A 134 -2.57 22.27 7.04
N HIS A 135 -1.65 22.56 7.96
CA HIS A 135 -1.00 23.88 8.06
C HIS A 135 -0.15 24.18 6.81
N TYR A 136 0.61 23.19 6.33
CA TYR A 136 1.40 23.38 5.12
C TYR A 136 0.54 23.48 3.86
N LEU A 137 -0.52 22.68 3.75
CA LEU A 137 -1.43 22.71 2.60
C LEU A 137 -2.25 24.00 2.56
N SER A 138 -2.70 24.52 3.71
CA SER A 138 -3.41 25.80 3.79
C SER A 138 -2.52 27.01 3.51
N GLY A 139 -1.20 26.88 3.69
CA GLY A 139 -0.21 27.89 3.29
C GLY A 139 0.10 27.94 1.79
N LEU A 140 -0.40 26.99 0.99
CA LEU A 140 -0.19 26.99 -0.45
C LEU A 140 -0.96 28.14 -1.12
N PRO A 141 -0.44 28.73 -2.22
CA PRO A 141 -1.17 29.71 -3.02
C PRO A 141 -2.56 29.19 -3.40
N SER A 142 -3.60 29.93 -2.99
CA SER A 142 -5.00 29.49 -3.09
C SER A 142 -5.48 29.36 -4.54
N ASP A 143 -4.92 30.16 -5.44
CA ASP A 143 -5.14 30.12 -6.89
C ASP A 143 -4.60 28.83 -7.54
N THR A 144 -3.52 28.28 -6.99
CA THR A 144 -2.89 27.05 -7.47
C THR A 144 -3.51 25.83 -6.81
N TRP A 145 -3.66 25.84 -5.47
CA TRP A 145 -4.15 24.68 -4.71
C TRP A 145 -5.57 24.25 -5.11
N ASN A 146 -6.46 25.21 -5.37
CA ASN A 146 -7.81 24.96 -5.88
C ASN A 146 -8.55 23.80 -5.17
N ASN A 147 -8.47 23.79 -3.82
CA ASN A 147 -9.03 22.73 -2.98
C ASN A 147 -8.61 21.30 -3.38
N GLY A 148 -7.39 21.12 -3.88
CA GLY A 148 -6.83 19.83 -4.29
C GLY A 148 -7.27 19.33 -5.67
N MET A 149 -8.05 20.10 -6.44
CA MET A 149 -8.44 19.66 -7.79
C MET A 149 -7.21 19.50 -8.68
N ASN A 150 -7.10 18.36 -9.39
CA ASN A 150 -5.92 17.94 -10.18
C ASN A 150 -4.61 17.74 -9.38
N HIS A 151 -4.68 17.72 -8.04
CA HIS A 151 -3.51 17.46 -7.21
C HIS A 151 -3.33 15.97 -6.96
N ILE A 152 -2.07 15.55 -6.87
CA ILE A 152 -1.68 14.20 -6.45
C ILE A 152 -0.97 14.31 -5.10
N ILE A 153 -1.44 13.53 -4.13
CA ILE A 153 -0.83 13.32 -2.82
C ILE A 153 -0.36 11.87 -2.75
N PHE A 154 0.82 11.64 -2.20
CA PHE A 154 1.38 10.28 -2.11
C PHE A 154 1.19 9.72 -0.71
N ASN A 155 0.76 8.47 -0.62
CA ASN A 155 0.70 7.72 0.64
C ASN A 155 1.20 6.29 0.39
N LEU A 156 2.39 5.98 0.90
CA LEU A 156 3.05 4.70 0.67
C LEU A 156 3.02 3.79 1.91
N TYR A 157 2.95 4.37 3.10
CA TYR A 157 2.93 3.66 4.38
C TYR A 157 1.72 4.10 5.20
N HIS A 158 0.80 3.15 5.43
CA HIS A 158 -0.49 3.40 6.09
C HIS A 158 -0.42 3.23 7.61
N GLY A 159 0.72 3.45 8.26
CA GLY A 159 0.85 3.23 9.71
C GLY A 159 1.23 1.82 10.12
N THR A 160 1.40 1.64 11.43
CA THR A 160 1.75 0.36 12.06
C THR A 160 0.64 -0.07 13.02
N TYR A 161 0.48 -1.38 13.20
CA TYR A 161 -0.47 -1.97 14.15
C TYR A 161 -0.37 -1.32 15.55
N PRO A 162 -1.50 -1.03 16.23
CA PRO A 162 -2.88 -1.29 15.79
C PRO A 162 -3.49 -0.18 14.90
N ASP A 163 -2.77 0.92 14.69
CA ASP A 163 -3.32 2.18 14.17
C ASP A 163 -2.99 2.40 12.69
N TYR A 164 -3.56 1.56 11.81
CA TYR A 164 -3.44 1.78 10.37
C TYR A 164 -4.28 2.98 9.91
N SER A 165 -3.62 3.97 9.32
CA SER A 165 -4.19 5.18 8.71
C SER A 165 -4.68 4.94 7.26
N ASP A 166 -5.39 3.84 7.01
CA ASP A 166 -5.86 3.48 5.66
C ASP A 166 -7.03 4.37 5.19
N HIS A 167 -8.01 4.60 6.08
CA HIS A 167 -9.20 5.41 5.79
C HIS A 167 -8.97 6.92 5.98
N ASN A 168 -8.10 7.31 6.91
CA ASN A 168 -7.87 8.70 7.27
C ASN A 168 -6.36 8.98 7.32
N LEU A 169 -5.87 9.83 6.41
CA LEU A 169 -4.47 10.23 6.38
C LEU A 169 -4.09 11.17 7.54
N GLY A 170 -5.06 11.59 8.36
CA GLY A 170 -4.84 12.52 9.47
C GLY A 170 -4.69 13.97 9.03
N PHE A 171 -5.16 14.31 7.83
CA PHE A 171 -5.28 15.67 7.28
C PHE A 171 -6.31 15.68 6.15
N SER A 172 -6.77 16.86 5.74
CA SER A 172 -7.74 17.03 4.67
C SER A 172 -7.08 16.94 3.29
N THR A 173 -7.43 15.92 2.52
CA THR A 173 -6.99 15.79 1.11
C THR A 173 -7.88 16.57 0.14
N ALA A 174 -8.99 17.15 0.63
CA ALA A 174 -10.00 17.83 -0.16
C ALA A 174 -10.33 17.07 -1.46
N LYS A 175 -10.05 17.65 -2.64
CA LYS A 175 -10.33 17.07 -3.96
C LYS A 175 -9.14 16.35 -4.61
N ALA A 176 -8.02 16.19 -3.89
CA ALA A 176 -6.82 15.57 -4.44
C ALA A 176 -7.02 14.07 -4.72
N MET A 177 -6.35 13.59 -5.77
CA MET A 177 -6.12 12.17 -6.03
C MET A 177 -5.02 11.67 -5.11
N ILE A 178 -5.13 10.42 -4.66
CA ILE A 178 -4.11 9.81 -3.81
C ILE A 178 -3.39 8.72 -4.60
N ALA A 179 -2.07 8.85 -4.72
CA ALA A 179 -1.19 7.79 -5.17
C ALA A 179 -0.84 6.88 -3.99
N ARG A 180 -1.40 5.66 -3.99
CA ARG A 180 -1.33 4.74 -2.86
C ARG A 180 -0.51 3.49 -3.20
N ALA A 181 0.39 3.11 -2.30
CA ALA A 181 0.90 1.73 -2.27
C ALA A 181 -0.05 0.85 -1.46
N SER A 182 -0.33 -0.36 -1.95
CA SER A 182 -1.19 -1.36 -1.28
C SER A 182 -2.54 -0.82 -0.78
N PRO A 183 -3.34 -0.11 -1.61
CA PRO A 183 -4.60 0.44 -1.16
C PRO A 183 -5.63 -0.64 -0.85
N SER A 184 -6.42 -0.45 0.21
CA SER A 184 -7.64 -1.25 0.44
C SER A 184 -8.71 -0.92 -0.59
N LEU A 185 -9.43 -1.94 -1.06
CA LEU A 185 -10.60 -1.79 -1.95
C LEU A 185 -11.66 -0.86 -1.37
N GLN A 186 -11.72 -0.75 -0.04
CA GLN A 186 -12.68 0.11 0.65
C GLN A 186 -12.35 1.61 0.53
N ASN A 187 -11.08 1.95 0.31
CA ASN A 187 -10.59 3.34 0.32
C ASN A 187 -10.08 3.83 -1.04
N PHE A 188 -9.85 2.91 -1.96
CA PHE A 188 -9.39 3.23 -3.30
C PHE A 188 -10.55 3.75 -4.16
N ARG A 189 -10.45 5.01 -4.62
CA ARG A 189 -11.45 5.56 -5.54
C ARG A 189 -11.10 5.14 -6.97
N PHE A 190 -11.70 4.04 -7.41
CA PHE A 190 -11.46 3.48 -8.75
C PHE A 190 -11.61 4.52 -9.85
N GLY A 191 -10.64 4.55 -10.76
CA GLY A 191 -10.57 5.50 -11.86
C GLY A 191 -10.14 6.92 -11.46
N PHE A 192 -9.96 7.22 -10.17
CA PHE A 192 -9.56 8.54 -9.67
C PHE A 192 -8.24 8.49 -8.88
N ASP A 193 -8.10 7.56 -7.93
CA ASP A 193 -6.85 7.33 -7.22
C ASP A 193 -5.85 6.53 -8.07
N LEU A 194 -4.56 6.63 -7.74
CA LEU A 194 -3.49 5.96 -8.47
C LEU A 194 -2.93 4.81 -7.65
N SER A 195 -2.91 3.61 -8.23
CA SER A 195 -2.12 2.51 -7.67
C SER A 195 -0.65 2.80 -7.95
N PHE A 196 0.15 2.90 -6.89
CA PHE A 196 1.54 3.32 -6.97
C PHE A 196 2.46 2.28 -6.32
N PRO A 197 3.58 1.91 -6.96
CA PRO A 197 4.49 0.93 -6.41
C PRO A 197 5.20 1.44 -5.16
N LEU A 198 5.46 0.53 -4.20
CA LEU A 198 6.22 0.83 -3.01
C LEU A 198 7.73 0.86 -3.33
N PHE A 199 8.37 2.00 -3.11
CA PHE A 199 9.82 2.15 -3.29
C PHE A 199 10.56 2.14 -1.95
N HIS A 200 11.63 1.35 -1.90
CA HIS A 200 12.55 1.35 -0.76
C HIS A 200 13.53 2.53 -0.90
N LYS A 201 14.02 3.06 0.24
CA LYS A 201 14.89 4.25 0.22
C LYS A 201 16.17 4.06 -0.59
N GLU A 202 16.79 2.89 -0.60
CA GLU A 202 17.99 2.58 -1.40
C GLU A 202 17.69 2.34 -2.88
N HIS A 203 16.42 2.38 -3.31
CA HIS A 203 16.11 2.27 -4.74
C HIS A 203 16.78 3.43 -5.49
N PRO A 204 17.57 3.14 -6.54
CA PRO A 204 18.27 4.19 -7.27
C PRO A 204 17.25 5.07 -8.02
N LEU A 205 17.55 6.37 -8.14
CA LEU A 205 16.71 7.30 -8.89
C LEU A 205 16.68 6.96 -10.39
N ARG A 206 17.82 6.50 -10.93
CA ARG A 206 17.97 6.03 -12.31
C ARG A 206 18.66 4.68 -12.31
N SER A 207 18.20 3.79 -13.20
CA SER A 207 19.01 2.62 -13.55
C SER A 207 20.14 3.05 -14.48
N SER A 208 21.27 2.34 -14.46
CA SER A 208 22.38 2.53 -15.42
C SER A 208 21.98 2.28 -16.88
N LEU A 209 20.80 1.72 -17.12
CA LEU A 209 20.19 1.56 -18.43
C LEU A 209 19.30 2.77 -18.71
N VAL A 210 19.89 3.83 -19.25
CA VAL A 210 19.12 4.96 -19.80
C VAL A 210 18.40 4.46 -21.05
N ARG A 211 17.22 3.88 -20.86
CA ARG A 211 16.27 3.71 -21.96
C ARG A 211 15.39 4.94 -21.98
N ASP A 212 15.24 5.52 -23.16
CA ASP A 212 14.11 6.39 -23.48
C ASP A 212 12.86 5.51 -23.37
N VAL A 213 12.31 5.40 -22.15
CA VAL A 213 11.12 4.59 -21.89
C VAL A 213 9.95 5.39 -22.43
N SER A 214 9.61 5.14 -23.70
CA SER A 214 8.29 5.49 -24.21
C SER A 214 7.27 4.82 -23.29
N LEU A 215 6.49 5.62 -22.56
CA LEU A 215 5.36 5.12 -21.79
C LEU A 215 4.42 4.43 -22.79
N ARG A 216 4.47 3.10 -22.81
CA ARG A 216 3.51 2.32 -23.59
C ARG A 216 2.15 2.57 -22.94
N THR A 217 1.16 2.95 -23.74
CA THR A 217 -0.24 3.09 -23.30
C THR A 217 -0.81 1.76 -22.78
N THR A 218 -0.15 0.65 -23.10
CA THR A 218 -0.43 -0.68 -22.57
C THR A 218 0.69 -1.10 -21.62
N ASN A 219 0.37 -1.22 -20.33
CA ASN A 219 1.28 -1.83 -19.37
C ASN A 219 1.47 -3.31 -19.74
N GLN A 220 2.73 -3.72 -19.93
CA GLN A 220 3.06 -5.14 -20.14
C GLN A 220 2.64 -5.96 -18.92
N TYR A 221 2.90 -5.45 -17.72
CA TYR A 221 2.55 -6.10 -16.46
C TYR A 221 1.25 -5.51 -15.89
N LEU A 222 0.26 -6.38 -15.69
CA LEU A 222 -0.99 -6.13 -14.98
C LEU A 222 -0.77 -6.10 -13.47
N VAL A 223 0.05 -7.01 -12.95
CA VAL A 223 0.36 -7.12 -11.51
C VAL A 223 1.85 -7.37 -11.32
N SER A 224 2.45 -6.62 -10.39
CA SER A 224 3.77 -6.95 -9.85
C SER A 224 3.69 -7.02 -8.33
N PHE A 225 4.07 -8.16 -7.76
CA PHE A 225 4.12 -8.36 -6.32
C PHE A 225 5.55 -8.70 -5.90
N LYS A 226 6.06 -8.00 -4.90
CA LYS A 226 7.31 -8.36 -4.23
C LYS A 226 6.99 -8.85 -2.84
N GLY A 227 7.28 -10.11 -2.58
CA GLY A 227 6.91 -10.80 -1.34
C GLY A 227 7.72 -10.37 -0.12
N LYS A 228 7.55 -11.13 0.97
CA LYS A 228 8.20 -10.90 2.26
C LYS A 228 9.69 -11.30 2.22
N ARG A 229 10.50 -10.59 2.99
CA ARG A 229 11.94 -10.86 3.18
C ARG A 229 12.24 -12.25 3.76
N TYR A 230 11.42 -12.74 4.69
CA TYR A 230 11.65 -14.01 5.37
C TYR A 230 10.86 -15.14 4.72
N VAL A 231 11.55 -16.27 4.52
CA VAL A 231 10.97 -17.48 3.93
C VAL A 231 10.15 -18.29 4.95
N TYR A 232 10.20 -17.91 6.24
CA TYR A 232 9.51 -18.58 7.33
C TYR A 232 8.74 -17.59 8.22
N GLY A 233 7.72 -18.10 8.92
CA GLY A 233 6.85 -17.35 9.83
C GLY A 233 5.51 -16.91 9.21
N ILE A 234 4.72 -16.17 9.98
CA ILE A 234 3.37 -15.72 9.58
C ILE A 234 3.41 -15.02 8.21
N GLY A 235 2.52 -15.45 7.30
CA GLY A 235 2.44 -14.99 5.91
C GLY A 235 3.28 -15.79 4.89
N SER A 236 3.98 -16.85 5.32
CA SER A 236 4.75 -17.72 4.40
C SER A 236 3.83 -18.54 3.49
N GLU A 237 2.69 -19.02 4.00
CA GLU A 237 1.69 -19.74 3.20
C GLU A 237 1.12 -18.86 2.09
N THR A 238 0.74 -17.62 2.41
CA THR A 238 0.26 -16.65 1.42
C THR A 238 1.33 -16.38 0.34
N ARG A 239 2.61 -16.25 0.73
CA ARG A 239 3.72 -16.10 -0.22
C ARG A 239 3.78 -17.28 -1.19
N ASP A 240 3.73 -18.51 -0.66
CA ASP A 240 3.84 -19.73 -1.45
C ASP A 240 2.69 -19.85 -2.44
N SER A 241 1.46 -19.54 -2.01
CA SER A 241 0.30 -19.48 -2.89
C SER A 241 0.45 -18.40 -3.97
N LEU A 242 0.91 -17.19 -3.61
CA LEU A 242 1.06 -16.08 -4.55
C LEU A 242 2.15 -16.33 -5.60
N HIS A 243 3.18 -17.13 -5.31
CA HIS A 243 4.21 -17.47 -6.30
C HIS A 243 3.62 -18.11 -7.56
N HIS A 244 2.59 -18.96 -7.41
CA HIS A 244 1.95 -19.66 -8.52
C HIS A 244 1.17 -18.75 -9.48
N LEU A 245 0.92 -17.50 -9.09
CA LEU A 245 0.31 -16.51 -9.98
C LEU A 245 1.32 -15.91 -10.97
N HIS A 246 2.62 -16.18 -10.84
CA HIS A 246 3.64 -15.71 -11.78
C HIS A 246 3.47 -16.39 -13.15
N ASN A 247 3.24 -15.60 -14.20
CA ASN A 247 3.15 -16.11 -15.57
C ASN A 247 4.29 -15.63 -16.49
N GLY A 248 5.19 -14.78 -15.99
CA GLY A 248 6.34 -14.26 -16.76
C GLY A 248 5.99 -13.26 -17.85
N GLU A 249 4.71 -12.96 -18.08
CA GLU A 249 4.22 -12.09 -19.15
C GLU A 249 3.58 -10.83 -18.60
N THR A 250 2.46 -11.00 -17.89
CA THR A 250 1.62 -9.91 -17.36
C THR A 250 1.56 -9.89 -15.84
N VAL A 251 1.96 -10.97 -15.17
CA VAL A 251 1.95 -11.11 -13.72
C VAL A 251 3.34 -11.51 -13.24
N ALA A 252 3.99 -10.57 -12.55
CA ALA A 252 5.34 -10.73 -12.01
C ALA A 252 5.28 -10.90 -10.48
N MET A 253 5.24 -12.15 -10.00
CA MET A 253 5.36 -12.45 -8.56
C MET A 253 6.81 -12.76 -8.19
N VAL A 254 7.46 -11.83 -7.48
CA VAL A 254 8.83 -11.96 -6.97
C VAL A 254 8.76 -12.26 -5.48
N THR A 255 8.47 -13.50 -5.14
CA THR A 255 8.21 -13.95 -3.76
C THR A 255 9.42 -14.63 -3.12
N THR A 256 10.41 -15.04 -3.91
CA THR A 256 11.61 -15.72 -3.43
C THR A 256 12.79 -14.76 -3.41
N CYS A 257 13.39 -14.58 -2.24
CA CYS A 257 14.68 -13.91 -2.07
C CYS A 257 15.74 -14.96 -1.78
N ARG A 258 16.87 -14.95 -2.49
CA ARG A 258 18.04 -15.75 -2.09
C ARG A 258 18.59 -15.21 -0.78
N HIS A 259 18.27 -15.87 0.31
CA HIS A 259 18.78 -15.57 1.64
C HIS A 259 19.84 -16.61 2.04
N ASN A 260 20.96 -16.15 2.58
CA ASN A 260 22.12 -16.94 3.05
C ASN A 260 22.87 -17.67 1.94
N ASN A 261 23.49 -18.83 2.18
CA ASN A 261 24.17 -19.67 1.17
C ASN A 261 23.47 -21.04 1.01
N ASP A 262 22.32 -21.22 1.67
CA ASP A 262 21.63 -22.52 1.80
C ASP A 262 20.55 -22.75 0.74
N TRP A 263 20.55 -21.96 -0.34
CA TRP A 263 19.65 -22.12 -1.48
C TRP A 263 20.15 -23.26 -2.37
N LYS A 264 19.42 -24.38 -2.38
CA LYS A 264 19.56 -25.45 -3.37
C LYS A 264 18.60 -25.21 -4.53
#